data_AF-A0A832MF12-F1
#
_entry.id   AF-A0A832MF12-F1
#
_cell.length_a   1.000
_cell.length_b   1.000
_cell.length_c   1.000
_cell.angle_alpha   90.00
_cell.angle_beta   90.00
_cell.angle_gamma   90.00
#
_symmetry.space_group_name_H-M   'P 1'
#
loop_
_entity.id
_entity.type
_entity.pdbx_description
1 polymer ?
#
loop_
_entity_poly.entity_id
_entity_poly.type
_entity_poly.pdbx_seq_one_letter_code
_entity_poly.pdbx_strand_id
1 'polypeptide(L)'
;MDFLGCTLFLVLYYIRPHEWLPMLESLHPITFAMVLGMVGLVFRQRGLNPRGFFKTPHDWLMLAYFLWIAIFVPAESDSFATVRNMFIVYFVAVQVLYNRERLQKYLHWWAGLLFVLSMLALLSEMGIDPLDSNYLTHYVQKGRLSVNLSIFNNPNALGHTVVNLVPMLYFLLIWRRPVFVKEVGALLLVFPLWCLYLTQSKGAFLAGFGAAVVALSFGRPKYIQILVLALAVTAGWAGIQRLPRMQQLEQTKKDEGIQGRLAAWRWGYQVMQEQSKGIGLFRFGSTFEKANGYFKGPHSSYVEVGTEQGINGLFLFLAVLYCCVRTLVTARVQDEEMERLRRILMVMLVCYLLSSWMIGWGYRTTFYLLVACIAAFHRLVMQEQEQTARAVAESETAGAQVEQTAVIGQPVPEPALAPLPLAWQTSQGVSGGAWAMASTGEEDLPPATSDETAATAPPSFWSRFSLVRWRRPGLLDLAVTYGLLRLVLHVWNYVTRTF
;
A
#
# COMPACT_ATOMS: atom_id res chain seq x y z
N MET A 1 -0.12 10.12 -22.23
CA MET A 1 -1.23 9.25 -22.65
C MET A 1 -1.42 8.06 -21.72
N ASP A 2 -0.39 7.25 -21.46
CA ASP A 2 -0.48 6.06 -20.59
C ASP A 2 -1.01 6.35 -19.17
N PHE A 3 -0.45 7.37 -18.49
CA PHE A 3 -0.90 7.80 -17.16
C PHE A 3 -2.34 8.32 -17.15
N LEU A 4 -2.73 9.03 -18.21
CA LEU A 4 -4.09 9.52 -18.38
C LEU A 4 -5.08 8.36 -18.51
N GLY A 5 -4.77 7.35 -19.34
CA GLY A 5 -5.61 6.16 -19.47
C GLY A 5 -5.78 5.40 -18.15
N CYS A 6 -4.70 5.20 -17.39
CA CYS A 6 -4.76 4.54 -16.08
C CYS A 6 -5.55 5.36 -15.03
N THR A 7 -5.39 6.69 -15.03
CA THR A 7 -6.16 7.57 -14.13
C THR A 7 -7.63 7.64 -14.53
N LEU A 8 -7.93 7.71 -15.83
CA LEU A 8 -9.30 7.67 -16.35
C LEU A 8 -9.99 6.35 -16.02
N PHE A 9 -9.28 5.23 -16.11
CA PHE A 9 -9.78 3.94 -15.64
C PHE A 9 -10.17 3.99 -14.16
N LEU A 10 -9.32 4.58 -13.30
CA LEU A 10 -9.61 4.75 -11.88
C LEU A 10 -10.87 5.59 -11.65
N VAL A 11 -11.02 6.71 -12.38
CA VAL A 11 -12.22 7.58 -12.34
C VAL A 11 -13.46 6.80 -12.72
N LEU A 12 -13.42 6.09 -13.85
CA LEU A 12 -14.54 5.30 -14.37
C LEU A 12 -14.88 4.12 -13.47
N TYR A 13 -13.90 3.56 -12.75
CA TYR A 13 -14.10 2.47 -11.81
C TYR A 13 -14.84 2.89 -10.54
N TYR A 14 -14.53 4.07 -10.00
CA TYR A 14 -15.14 4.56 -8.75
C TYR A 14 -16.44 5.37 -8.98
N ILE A 15 -16.48 6.26 -9.97
CA ILE A 15 -17.65 7.12 -10.21
C ILE A 15 -18.69 6.44 -11.10
N ARG A 16 -18.23 5.53 -11.97
CA ARG A 16 -19.05 4.68 -12.84
C ARG A 16 -20.18 5.43 -13.55
N PRO A 17 -19.85 6.51 -14.30
CA PRO A 17 -20.85 7.32 -14.99
C PRO A 17 -21.71 6.51 -15.98
N HIS A 18 -21.20 5.39 -16.49
CA HIS A 18 -21.94 4.46 -17.35
C HIS A 18 -23.12 3.74 -16.67
N GLU A 19 -23.20 3.71 -15.33
CA GLU A 19 -24.32 3.07 -14.63
C GLU A 19 -25.52 4.00 -14.43
N TRP A 20 -25.32 5.32 -14.52
CA TRP A 20 -26.37 6.30 -14.24
C TRP A 20 -26.56 7.34 -15.35
N LEU A 21 -25.72 7.31 -16.39
CA LEU A 21 -25.92 8.04 -17.64
C LEU A 21 -26.12 7.03 -18.78
N PRO A 22 -27.38 6.78 -19.22
CA PRO A 22 -27.68 5.79 -20.26
C PRO A 22 -26.89 5.95 -21.56
N MET A 23 -26.55 7.20 -21.92
CA MET A 23 -25.73 7.51 -23.10
C MET A 23 -24.33 6.87 -23.06
N LEU A 24 -23.77 6.63 -21.87
CA LEU A 24 -22.41 6.11 -21.70
C LEU A 24 -22.36 4.57 -21.57
N GLU A 25 -23.49 3.90 -21.39
CA GLU A 25 -23.55 2.44 -21.22
C GLU A 25 -23.04 1.71 -22.48
N SER A 26 -23.49 2.12 -23.66
CA SER A 26 -23.11 1.52 -24.95
C SER A 26 -21.64 1.71 -25.31
N LEU A 27 -20.99 2.75 -24.79
CA LEU A 27 -19.61 3.13 -25.14
C LEU A 27 -18.55 2.28 -24.43
N HIS A 28 -18.92 1.45 -23.45
CA HIS A 28 -17.98 0.63 -22.67
C HIS A 28 -16.73 1.41 -22.22
N PRO A 29 -16.89 2.56 -21.54
CA PRO A 29 -15.81 3.54 -21.36
C PRO A 29 -14.60 2.98 -20.59
N ILE A 30 -14.81 1.99 -19.72
CA ILE A 30 -13.73 1.31 -18.98
C ILE A 30 -12.75 0.62 -19.96
N THR A 31 -13.28 -0.07 -20.97
CA THR A 31 -12.48 -0.74 -22.01
C THR A 31 -11.68 0.29 -22.81
N PHE A 32 -12.32 1.41 -23.18
CA PHE A 32 -11.64 2.48 -23.90
C PHE A 32 -10.49 3.09 -23.09
N ALA A 33 -10.70 3.38 -21.80
CA ALA A 33 -9.66 3.90 -20.92
C ALA A 33 -8.47 2.94 -20.79
N MET A 34 -8.74 1.63 -20.74
CA MET A 34 -7.70 0.60 -20.72
C MET A 34 -6.94 0.50 -22.05
N VAL A 35 -7.64 0.54 -23.17
CA VAL A 35 -7.01 0.56 -24.51
C VAL A 35 -6.14 1.80 -24.66
N LEU A 36 -6.63 2.98 -24.25
CA LEU A 36 -5.85 4.21 -24.22
C LEU A 36 -4.58 4.08 -23.36
N GLY A 37 -4.69 3.43 -22.20
CA GLY A 37 -3.56 3.11 -21.33
C GLY A 37 -2.53 2.21 -22.02
N MET A 38 -2.99 1.12 -22.65
CA MET A 38 -2.13 0.16 -23.37
C MET A 38 -1.46 0.78 -24.60
N VAL A 39 -2.23 1.49 -25.43
CA VAL A 39 -1.71 2.25 -26.58
C VAL A 39 -0.68 3.27 -26.10
N GLY A 40 -1.00 4.03 -25.06
CA GLY A 40 -0.05 4.96 -24.44
C GLY A 40 1.24 4.31 -23.96
N LEU A 41 1.19 3.08 -23.44
CA LEU A 41 2.38 2.32 -23.04
C LEU A 41 3.25 1.90 -24.23
N VAL A 42 2.64 1.58 -25.37
CA VAL A 42 3.34 1.22 -26.61
C VAL A 42 4.04 2.45 -27.21
N PHE A 43 3.33 3.57 -27.32
CA PHE A 43 3.80 4.75 -28.07
C PHE A 43 4.60 5.78 -27.25
N ARG A 44 4.79 5.58 -25.93
CA ARG A 44 5.65 6.49 -25.14
C ARG A 44 7.11 6.37 -25.58
N GLN A 45 7.92 7.42 -25.37
CA GLN A 45 9.34 7.46 -25.75
C GLN A 45 10.17 6.27 -25.22
N ARG A 46 9.81 5.74 -24.04
CA ARG A 46 10.47 4.56 -23.44
C ARG A 46 10.06 3.23 -24.09
N GLY A 47 8.96 3.22 -24.83
CA GLY A 47 8.28 2.04 -25.36
C GLY A 47 7.75 1.07 -24.30
N LEU A 48 7.23 -0.06 -24.78
CA LEU A 48 7.07 -1.27 -24.00
C LEU A 48 8.43 -1.98 -23.92
N ASN A 49 9.02 -2.01 -22.73
CA ASN A 49 10.22 -2.80 -22.51
C ASN A 49 9.80 -4.17 -21.94
N PRO A 50 10.00 -5.30 -22.66
CA PRO A 50 9.68 -6.64 -22.16
C PRO A 50 10.43 -6.98 -20.86
N ARG A 51 11.64 -6.45 -20.70
CA ARG A 51 12.43 -6.58 -19.46
C ARG A 51 11.81 -5.80 -18.28
N GLY A 52 10.81 -4.97 -18.54
CA GLY A 52 9.98 -4.29 -17.55
C GLY A 52 9.00 -5.21 -16.84
N PHE A 53 8.69 -6.37 -17.40
CA PHE A 53 7.81 -7.36 -16.77
C PHE A 53 8.61 -8.27 -15.83
N PHE A 54 7.93 -8.86 -14.85
CA PHE A 54 8.50 -9.88 -13.95
C PHE A 54 9.74 -9.42 -13.18
N LYS A 55 9.80 -8.13 -12.81
CA LYS A 55 10.91 -7.54 -12.07
C LYS A 55 10.83 -7.81 -10.58
N THR A 56 9.62 -7.90 -10.05
CA THR A 56 9.36 -8.03 -8.61
C THR A 56 8.71 -9.37 -8.30
N PRO A 57 8.83 -9.86 -7.05
CA PRO A 57 8.14 -11.07 -6.61
C PRO A 57 6.61 -10.99 -6.77
N HIS A 58 6.02 -9.79 -6.67
CA HIS A 58 4.60 -9.56 -6.96
C HIS A 58 4.23 -9.99 -8.38
N ASP A 59 5.04 -9.62 -9.36
CA ASP A 59 4.77 -9.92 -10.77
C ASP A 59 4.77 -11.44 -11.02
N TRP A 60 5.71 -12.16 -10.40
CA TRP A 60 5.81 -13.62 -10.48
C TRP A 60 4.64 -14.31 -9.79
N LEU A 61 4.24 -13.83 -8.61
CA LEU A 61 3.11 -14.39 -7.87
C LEU A 61 1.77 -14.08 -8.54
N MET A 62 1.61 -12.87 -9.10
CA MET A 62 0.43 -12.53 -9.90
C MET A 62 0.35 -13.37 -11.17
N LEU A 63 1.48 -13.64 -11.84
CA LEU A 63 1.51 -14.57 -12.96
C LEU A 63 1.12 -15.99 -12.53
N ALA A 64 1.71 -16.50 -11.44
CA ALA A 64 1.37 -17.83 -10.92
C ALA A 64 -0.12 -17.93 -10.55
N TYR A 65 -0.68 -16.87 -9.96
CA TYR A 65 -2.09 -16.79 -9.62
C TYR A 65 -2.99 -16.75 -10.86
N PHE A 66 -2.61 -15.97 -11.88
CA PHE A 66 -3.31 -15.95 -13.16
C PHE A 66 -3.29 -17.30 -13.86
N LEU A 67 -2.13 -17.96 -13.92
CA LEU A 67 -1.96 -19.27 -14.54
C LEU A 67 -2.78 -20.33 -13.79
N TRP A 68 -2.81 -20.28 -12.45
CA TRP A 68 -3.68 -21.15 -11.66
C TRP A 68 -5.14 -21.01 -12.08
N ILE A 69 -5.65 -19.76 -12.13
CA ILE A 69 -7.03 -19.50 -12.56
C ILE A 69 -7.24 -19.97 -14.01
N ALA A 70 -6.31 -19.70 -14.93
CA ALA A 70 -6.42 -20.07 -16.34
C ALA A 70 -6.45 -21.59 -16.59
N ILE A 71 -5.82 -22.39 -15.73
CA ILE A 71 -5.81 -23.85 -15.85
C ILE A 71 -7.15 -24.44 -15.42
N PHE A 72 -7.79 -23.87 -14.39
CA PHE A 72 -8.98 -24.48 -13.76
C PHE A 72 -10.30 -23.78 -14.09
N VAL A 73 -10.26 -22.59 -14.70
CA VAL A 73 -11.44 -21.88 -15.18
C VAL A 73 -11.47 -21.93 -16.71
N PRO A 74 -12.56 -22.43 -17.32
CA PRO A 74 -12.68 -22.49 -18.78
C PRO A 74 -12.43 -21.11 -19.43
N ALA A 75 -11.55 -21.08 -20.44
CA ALA A 75 -11.12 -19.84 -21.09
C ALA A 75 -12.25 -19.08 -21.79
N GLU A 76 -13.29 -19.79 -22.23
CA GLU A 76 -14.47 -19.23 -22.90
C GLU A 76 -15.48 -18.62 -21.92
N SER A 77 -15.27 -18.77 -20.61
CA SER A 77 -16.21 -18.22 -19.62
C SER A 77 -16.06 -16.70 -19.44
N ASP A 78 -17.18 -16.01 -19.24
CA ASP A 78 -17.20 -14.59 -18.87
C ASP A 78 -16.41 -14.31 -17.58
N SER A 79 -16.40 -15.28 -16.66
CA SER A 79 -15.60 -15.25 -15.45
C SER A 79 -14.10 -15.11 -15.76
N PHE A 80 -13.60 -15.90 -16.71
CA PHE A 80 -12.20 -15.81 -17.13
C PHE A 80 -11.89 -14.48 -17.81
N ALA A 81 -12.77 -13.99 -18.70
CA ALA A 81 -12.62 -12.69 -19.35
C ALA A 81 -12.52 -11.53 -18.33
N THR A 82 -13.36 -11.58 -17.30
CA THR A 82 -13.38 -10.59 -16.21
C THR A 82 -12.05 -10.57 -15.45
N VAL A 83 -11.56 -11.74 -15.03
CA VAL A 83 -10.29 -11.82 -14.28
C VAL A 83 -9.09 -11.50 -15.16
N ARG A 84 -9.07 -11.95 -16.43
CA ARG A 84 -8.05 -11.55 -17.41
C ARG A 84 -7.93 -10.02 -17.47
N ASN A 85 -9.07 -9.31 -17.55
CA ASN A 85 -9.07 -7.85 -17.59
C ASN A 85 -8.48 -7.24 -16.31
N MET A 86 -8.73 -7.82 -15.13
CA MET A 86 -8.13 -7.37 -13.86
C MET A 86 -6.60 -7.57 -13.81
N PHE A 87 -6.09 -8.67 -14.37
CA PHE A 87 -4.64 -8.87 -14.52
C PHE A 87 -4.01 -7.90 -15.52
N ILE A 88 -4.70 -7.58 -16.63
CA ILE A 88 -4.26 -6.53 -17.57
C ILE A 88 -4.18 -5.18 -16.84
N VAL A 89 -5.19 -4.83 -16.06
CA VAL A 89 -5.20 -3.61 -15.23
C VAL A 89 -4.00 -3.59 -14.29
N TYR A 90 -3.71 -4.69 -13.60
CA TYR A 90 -2.52 -4.83 -12.76
C TYR A 90 -1.25 -4.51 -13.55
N PHE A 91 -0.99 -5.21 -14.66
CA PHE A 91 0.25 -5.04 -15.42
C PHE A 91 0.37 -3.64 -16.01
N VAL A 92 -0.71 -3.07 -16.55
CA VAL A 92 -0.73 -1.70 -17.07
C VAL A 92 -0.40 -0.71 -15.96
N ALA A 93 -1.07 -0.80 -14.80
CA ALA A 93 -0.83 0.10 -13.68
C ALA A 93 0.64 0.04 -13.20
N VAL A 94 1.21 -1.15 -13.02
CA VAL A 94 2.62 -1.28 -12.60
C VAL A 94 3.59 -0.66 -13.62
N GLN A 95 3.33 -0.79 -14.93
CA GLN A 95 4.19 -0.20 -15.97
C GLN A 95 4.02 1.31 -16.14
N VAL A 96 2.83 1.84 -15.81
CA VAL A 96 2.51 3.27 -15.87
C VAL A 96 3.11 4.01 -14.68
N LEU A 97 3.08 3.43 -13.49
CA LEU A 97 3.53 4.03 -12.22
C LEU A 97 5.05 3.86 -12.01
N TYR A 98 5.86 4.21 -13.01
CA TYR A 98 7.30 3.96 -13.01
C TYR A 98 8.16 5.02 -12.30
N ASN A 99 7.56 6.14 -11.84
CA ASN A 99 8.26 7.18 -11.10
C ASN A 99 7.45 7.62 -9.88
N ARG A 100 8.12 8.23 -8.90
CA ARG A 100 7.53 8.71 -7.64
C ARG A 100 6.37 9.67 -7.88
N GLU A 101 6.53 10.64 -8.78
CA GLU A 101 5.52 11.65 -9.06
C GLU A 101 4.20 11.03 -9.57
N ARG A 102 4.27 10.06 -10.49
CA ARG A 102 3.08 9.36 -11.02
C ARG A 102 2.41 8.53 -9.94
N LEU A 103 3.18 7.77 -9.14
CA LEU A 103 2.61 7.01 -8.03
C LEU A 103 1.92 7.93 -7.01
N GLN A 104 2.55 9.04 -6.67
CA GLN A 104 1.98 10.05 -5.79
C GLN A 104 0.69 10.63 -6.36
N LYS A 105 0.71 11.14 -7.60
CA LYS A 105 -0.49 11.69 -8.25
C LYS A 105 -1.60 10.65 -8.34
N TYR A 106 -1.28 9.41 -8.64
CA TYR A 106 -2.25 8.31 -8.70
C TYR A 106 -2.93 8.08 -7.35
N LEU A 107 -2.18 8.06 -6.24
CA LEU A 107 -2.76 7.96 -4.90
C LEU A 107 -3.59 9.18 -4.50
N HIS A 108 -3.22 10.38 -4.96
CA HIS A 108 -4.05 11.59 -4.76
C HIS A 108 -5.36 11.50 -5.54
N TRP A 109 -5.33 11.05 -6.79
CA TRP A 109 -6.54 10.78 -7.57
C TRP A 109 -7.41 9.73 -6.91
N TRP A 110 -6.81 8.65 -6.40
CA TRP A 110 -7.53 7.63 -5.65
C TRP A 110 -8.20 8.22 -4.40
N ALA A 111 -7.47 8.97 -3.57
CA ALA A 111 -8.04 9.65 -2.40
C ALA A 111 -9.17 10.61 -2.79
N GLY A 112 -8.96 11.43 -3.83
CA GLY A 112 -9.96 12.37 -4.34
C GLY A 112 -11.23 11.68 -4.82
N LEU A 113 -11.12 10.54 -5.50
CA LEU A 113 -12.27 9.76 -5.96
C LEU A 113 -13.05 9.12 -4.81
N LEU A 114 -12.35 8.60 -3.80
CA LEU A 114 -13.01 8.13 -2.58
C LEU A 114 -13.70 9.27 -1.84
N PHE A 115 -13.12 10.47 -1.87
CA PHE A 115 -13.70 11.65 -1.24
C PHE A 115 -14.98 12.06 -1.99
N VAL A 116 -14.93 12.14 -3.32
CA VAL A 116 -16.11 12.39 -4.16
C VAL A 116 -17.19 11.34 -3.90
N LEU A 117 -16.82 10.06 -3.82
CA LEU A 117 -17.78 8.99 -3.49
C LEU A 117 -18.42 9.20 -2.12
N SER A 118 -17.64 9.57 -1.10
CA SER A 118 -18.18 9.89 0.24
C SER A 118 -19.10 11.12 0.21
N MET A 119 -18.76 12.13 -0.58
CA MET A 119 -19.60 13.33 -0.76
C MET A 119 -20.91 12.99 -1.47
N LEU A 120 -20.87 12.21 -2.55
CA LEU A 120 -22.09 11.77 -3.26
C LEU A 120 -23.02 10.99 -2.32
N ALA A 121 -22.47 10.11 -1.48
CA ALA A 121 -23.25 9.41 -0.48
C ALA A 121 -23.91 10.37 0.51
N LEU A 122 -23.15 11.31 1.08
CA LEU A 122 -23.69 12.28 2.03
C LEU A 122 -24.71 13.25 1.42
N LEU A 123 -24.47 13.70 0.18
CA LEU A 123 -25.42 14.56 -0.55
C LEU A 123 -26.74 13.83 -0.82
N SER A 124 -26.69 12.53 -1.12
CA SER A 124 -27.91 11.72 -1.29
C SER A 124 -28.75 11.63 -0.01
N GLU A 125 -28.12 11.60 1.16
CA GLU A 125 -28.82 11.67 2.46
C GLU A 125 -29.45 13.05 2.69
N MET A 126 -28.82 14.11 2.17
CA MET A 126 -29.31 15.49 2.26
C MET A 126 -30.37 15.84 1.20
N GLY A 127 -30.79 14.88 0.38
CA GLY A 127 -31.80 15.07 -0.68
C GLY A 127 -31.26 15.51 -2.04
N ILE A 128 -29.94 15.70 -2.19
CA ILE A 128 -29.30 15.91 -3.49
C ILE A 128 -28.83 14.55 -4.01
N ASP A 129 -29.74 13.84 -4.66
CA ASP A 129 -29.55 12.44 -5.00
C ASP A 129 -29.64 12.15 -6.51
N PRO A 130 -28.56 12.44 -7.27
CA PRO A 130 -28.52 12.17 -8.70
C PRO A 130 -28.49 10.66 -9.04
N LEU A 131 -28.31 9.79 -8.05
CA LEU A 131 -28.12 8.35 -8.23
C LEU A 131 -29.34 7.54 -7.74
N ASP A 132 -30.35 8.17 -7.16
CA ASP A 132 -31.46 7.49 -6.47
C ASP A 132 -30.97 6.55 -5.33
N SER A 133 -29.92 6.98 -4.64
CA SER A 133 -29.31 6.30 -3.49
C SER A 133 -30.10 6.43 -2.20
N ASN A 134 -30.96 7.44 -2.08
CA ASN A 134 -31.80 7.72 -0.92
C ASN A 134 -32.85 6.61 -0.76
N TYR A 135 -33.51 6.24 -1.87
CA TYR A 135 -34.47 5.14 -1.88
C TYR A 135 -33.80 3.82 -1.43
N LEU A 136 -32.63 3.51 -2.00
CA LEU A 136 -31.85 2.34 -1.63
C LEU A 136 -31.47 2.36 -0.14
N THR A 137 -31.02 3.50 0.38
CA THR A 137 -30.56 3.67 1.76
C THR A 137 -31.69 3.46 2.78
N HIS A 138 -32.84 4.14 2.61
CA HIS A 138 -33.90 4.10 3.62
C HIS A 138 -34.80 2.86 3.50
N TYR A 139 -35.16 2.47 2.27
CA TYR A 139 -36.15 1.40 2.07
C TYR A 139 -35.50 0.01 1.95
N VAL A 140 -34.40 -0.12 1.21
CA VAL A 140 -33.76 -1.43 0.98
C VAL A 140 -32.73 -1.74 2.08
N GLN A 141 -31.89 -0.78 2.41
CA GLN A 141 -30.80 -0.95 3.39
C GLN A 141 -31.19 -0.60 4.82
N LYS A 142 -32.48 -0.30 5.07
CA LYS A 142 -33.07 -0.04 6.39
C LYS A 142 -32.38 1.10 7.13
N GLY A 143 -32.13 2.22 6.44
CA GLY A 143 -31.51 3.43 7.00
C GLY A 143 -29.99 3.38 7.11
N ARG A 144 -29.32 2.48 6.37
CA ARG A 144 -27.86 2.38 6.34
C ARG A 144 -27.34 2.94 5.04
N LEU A 145 -26.47 3.96 5.15
CA LEU A 145 -26.00 4.71 3.99
C LEU A 145 -25.34 3.80 2.96
N SER A 146 -25.84 3.89 1.73
CA SER A 146 -25.36 3.17 0.55
C SER A 146 -25.44 4.09 -0.67
N VAL A 147 -24.70 3.75 -1.72
CA VAL A 147 -24.75 4.49 -2.98
C VAL A 147 -25.25 3.54 -4.06
N ASN A 148 -26.23 3.97 -4.86
CA ASN A 148 -26.84 3.18 -5.93
C ASN A 148 -25.91 3.03 -7.15
N LEU A 149 -24.77 2.40 -6.92
CA LEU A 149 -23.78 1.97 -7.91
C LEU A 149 -23.52 0.48 -7.65
N SER A 150 -23.31 -0.34 -8.66
CA SER A 150 -23.33 -1.80 -8.46
C SER A 150 -22.20 -2.35 -7.56
N ILE A 151 -21.15 -1.56 -7.28
CA ILE A 151 -20.10 -1.89 -6.29
C ILE A 151 -20.44 -1.38 -4.88
N PHE A 152 -21.19 -0.28 -4.76
CA PHE A 152 -21.40 0.46 -3.50
C PHE A 152 -22.86 0.42 -3.00
N ASN A 153 -23.72 -0.35 -3.68
CA ASN A 153 -25.14 -0.56 -3.34
C ASN A 153 -25.38 -1.32 -2.03
N ASN A 154 -24.31 -1.64 -1.30
CA ASN A 154 -24.35 -2.22 0.02
C ASN A 154 -23.58 -1.34 1.00
N PRO A 155 -24.15 -1.02 2.17
CA PRO A 155 -23.50 -0.18 3.18
C PRO A 155 -22.14 -0.74 3.65
N ASN A 156 -21.97 -2.07 3.68
CA ASN A 156 -20.68 -2.67 4.02
C ASN A 156 -19.66 -2.40 2.90
N ALA A 157 -20.06 -2.50 1.64
CA ALA A 157 -19.15 -2.27 0.53
C ALA A 157 -18.71 -0.80 0.47
N LEU A 158 -19.64 0.14 0.68
CA LEU A 158 -19.32 1.56 0.82
C LEU A 158 -18.39 1.83 2.01
N GLY A 159 -18.73 1.32 3.20
CA GLY A 159 -17.94 1.52 4.42
C GLY A 159 -16.51 1.00 4.30
N HIS A 160 -16.33 -0.23 3.80
CA HIS A 160 -14.99 -0.82 3.59
C HIS A 160 -14.21 -0.12 2.46
N THR A 161 -14.86 0.65 1.59
CA THR A 161 -14.20 1.44 0.56
C THR A 161 -13.73 2.76 1.14
N VAL A 162 -14.65 3.51 1.77
CA VAL A 162 -14.41 4.84 2.34
C VAL A 162 -13.45 4.80 3.53
N VAL A 163 -13.40 3.70 4.29
CA VAL A 163 -12.47 3.59 5.43
C VAL A 163 -11.00 3.75 5.02
N ASN A 164 -10.62 3.39 3.79
CA ASN A 164 -9.25 3.60 3.29
C ASN A 164 -8.91 5.09 3.19
N LEU A 165 -9.90 5.95 2.91
CA LEU A 165 -9.69 7.37 2.71
C LEU A 165 -9.22 8.07 3.99
N VAL A 166 -9.71 7.65 5.16
CA VAL A 166 -9.38 8.27 6.45
C VAL A 166 -7.86 8.30 6.69
N PRO A 167 -7.13 7.16 6.72
CA PRO A 167 -5.70 7.20 6.92
C PRO A 167 -4.94 7.74 5.68
N MET A 168 -5.51 7.66 4.46
CA MET A 168 -4.93 8.32 3.29
C MET A 168 -4.88 9.85 3.47
N LEU A 169 -5.99 10.49 3.82
CA LEU A 169 -6.06 11.94 4.06
C LEU A 169 -5.14 12.35 5.20
N TYR A 170 -5.06 11.55 6.27
CA TYR A 170 -4.11 11.80 7.36
C TYR A 170 -2.66 11.90 6.85
N PHE A 171 -2.19 10.93 6.07
CA PHE A 171 -0.81 10.98 5.57
C PHE A 171 -0.59 12.02 4.46
N LEU A 172 -1.60 12.28 3.62
CA LEU A 172 -1.51 13.25 2.53
C LEU A 172 -1.51 14.70 3.03
N LEU A 173 -2.38 15.03 3.99
CA LEU A 173 -2.71 16.40 4.38
C LEU A 173 -2.28 16.77 5.81
N ILE A 174 -2.11 15.80 6.72
CA ILE A 174 -1.84 16.10 8.14
C ILE A 174 -0.39 15.78 8.53
N TRP A 175 0.07 14.57 8.19
CA TRP A 175 1.38 14.08 8.63
C TRP A 175 2.53 14.90 8.00
N ARG A 176 3.30 15.57 8.87
CA ARG A 176 4.44 16.45 8.52
C ARG A 176 4.10 17.52 7.46
N ARG A 177 2.90 18.10 7.56
CA ARG A 177 2.46 19.23 6.75
C ARG A 177 2.44 20.55 7.53
N PRO A 178 2.49 21.72 6.86
CA PRO A 178 2.28 23.00 7.50
C PRO A 178 0.87 23.10 8.12
N VAL A 179 0.70 23.97 9.12
CA VAL A 179 -0.53 24.08 9.94
C VAL A 179 -1.76 24.31 9.08
N PHE A 180 -1.70 25.21 8.11
CA PHE A 180 -2.83 25.49 7.21
C PHE A 180 -3.34 24.22 6.47
N VAL A 181 -2.43 23.38 5.96
CA VAL A 181 -2.81 22.15 5.25
C VAL A 181 -3.38 21.11 6.23
N LYS A 182 -2.91 21.10 7.48
CA LYS A 182 -3.46 20.24 8.54
C LYS A 182 -4.89 20.60 8.89
N GLU A 183 -5.21 21.90 8.97
CA GLU A 183 -6.56 22.38 9.27
C GLU A 183 -7.54 21.99 8.15
N VAL A 184 -7.16 22.24 6.90
CA VAL A 184 -7.94 21.79 5.73
C VAL A 184 -8.08 20.27 5.73
N GLY A 185 -7.00 19.53 6.01
CA GLY A 185 -7.03 18.07 6.11
C GLY A 185 -7.94 17.56 7.23
N ALA A 186 -7.94 18.22 8.38
CA ALA A 186 -8.80 17.88 9.52
C ALA A 186 -10.28 18.14 9.19
N LEU A 187 -10.59 19.25 8.50
CA LEU A 187 -11.94 19.54 8.02
C LEU A 187 -12.39 18.49 6.98
N LEU A 188 -11.52 18.15 6.03
CA LEU A 188 -11.83 17.14 5.01
C LEU A 188 -12.03 15.74 5.57
N LEU A 189 -11.42 15.41 6.72
CA LEU A 189 -11.62 14.12 7.40
C LEU A 189 -13.04 13.96 7.96
N VAL A 190 -13.77 15.04 8.22
CA VAL A 190 -15.13 14.98 8.77
C VAL A 190 -16.06 14.22 7.82
N PHE A 191 -15.95 14.46 6.51
CA PHE A 191 -16.83 13.84 5.51
C PHE A 191 -16.72 12.30 5.44
N PRO A 192 -15.54 11.69 5.23
CA PRO A 192 -15.44 10.23 5.23
C PRO A 192 -15.75 9.60 6.59
N LEU A 193 -15.46 10.28 7.71
CA LEU A 193 -15.83 9.79 9.04
C LEU A 193 -17.36 9.80 9.24
N TRP A 194 -18.04 10.86 8.79
CA TRP A 194 -19.50 10.95 8.83
C TRP A 194 -20.15 9.94 7.89
N CYS A 195 -19.63 9.79 6.68
CA CYS A 195 -20.07 8.76 5.74
C CYS A 195 -19.89 7.35 6.35
N LEU A 196 -18.73 7.06 6.94
CA LEU A 196 -18.45 5.78 7.60
C LEU A 196 -19.43 5.53 8.76
N TYR A 197 -19.73 6.57 9.55
CA TYR A 197 -20.71 6.51 10.63
C TYR A 197 -22.09 6.07 10.13
N LEU A 198 -22.60 6.72 9.08
CA LEU A 198 -23.92 6.44 8.52
C LEU A 198 -24.01 5.07 7.81
N THR A 199 -22.89 4.49 7.35
CA THR A 199 -22.91 3.10 6.81
C THR A 199 -23.26 2.04 7.87
N GLN A 200 -23.04 2.37 9.14
CA GLN A 200 -23.19 1.47 10.28
C GLN A 200 -22.47 0.11 10.08
N SER A 201 -21.35 0.09 9.35
CA SER A 201 -20.61 -1.14 9.05
C SER A 201 -19.58 -1.46 10.13
N LYS A 202 -19.91 -2.39 11.05
CA LYS A 202 -19.01 -2.85 12.13
C LYS A 202 -17.64 -3.31 11.61
N GLY A 203 -17.63 -4.05 10.49
CA GLY A 203 -16.41 -4.53 9.86
C GLY A 203 -15.53 -3.39 9.36
N ALA A 204 -16.13 -2.34 8.80
CA ALA A 204 -15.39 -1.17 8.34
C ALA A 204 -14.79 -0.38 9.51
N PHE A 205 -15.52 -0.21 10.63
CA PHE A 205 -14.95 0.40 11.84
C PHE A 205 -13.76 -0.39 12.39
N LEU A 206 -13.85 -1.71 12.45
CA LEU A 206 -12.75 -2.56 12.92
C LEU A 206 -11.53 -2.47 11.99
N ALA A 207 -11.74 -2.47 10.68
CA ALA A 207 -10.68 -2.28 9.69
C ALA A 207 -10.03 -0.89 9.82
N GLY A 208 -10.84 0.16 10.02
CA GLY A 208 -10.36 1.54 10.23
C GLY A 208 -9.59 1.70 11.53
N PHE A 209 -10.06 1.06 12.60
CA PHE A 209 -9.37 1.02 13.88
C PHE A 209 -7.99 0.35 13.74
N GLY A 210 -7.93 -0.85 13.13
CA GLY A 210 -6.66 -1.53 12.90
C GLY A 210 -5.71 -0.72 12.00
N ALA A 211 -6.24 -0.07 10.96
CA ALA A 211 -5.45 0.82 10.11
C ALA A 211 -4.93 2.06 10.87
N ALA A 212 -5.71 2.63 11.78
CA ALA A 212 -5.27 3.74 12.64
C ALA A 212 -4.16 3.30 13.61
N VAL A 213 -4.29 2.13 14.23
CA VAL A 213 -3.23 1.55 15.08
C VAL A 213 -1.93 1.38 14.29
N VAL A 214 -2.02 0.85 13.08
CA VAL A 214 -0.84 0.74 12.20
C VAL A 214 -0.33 2.11 11.77
N ALA A 215 -1.20 3.06 11.40
CA ALA A 215 -0.79 4.41 11.03
C ALA A 215 0.05 5.10 12.12
N LEU A 216 -0.36 4.93 13.38
CA LEU A 216 0.28 5.55 14.54
C LEU A 216 1.56 4.82 14.99
N SER A 217 1.63 3.50 14.80
CA SER A 217 2.76 2.67 15.25
C SER A 217 3.83 2.46 14.18
N PHE A 218 3.46 2.41 12.90
CA PHE A 218 4.35 1.98 11.82
C PHE A 218 5.54 2.95 11.65
N GLY A 219 6.75 2.42 11.57
CA GLY A 219 7.99 3.21 11.48
C GLY A 219 8.32 4.05 12.72
N ARG A 220 7.66 3.80 13.87
CA ARG A 220 8.03 4.36 15.18
C ARG A 220 8.92 3.38 15.97
N PRO A 221 9.69 3.84 16.97
CA PRO A 221 10.44 2.94 17.85
C PRO A 221 9.52 1.99 18.64
N LYS A 222 10.06 0.82 19.04
CA LYS A 222 9.29 -0.29 19.64
C LYS A 222 8.45 0.11 20.85
N TYR A 223 8.95 1.00 21.71
CA TYR A 223 8.20 1.45 22.89
C TYR A 223 6.93 2.23 22.53
N ILE A 224 6.96 3.05 21.46
CA ILE A 224 5.75 3.74 20.95
C ILE A 224 4.78 2.73 20.36
N GLN A 225 5.28 1.70 19.66
CA GLN A 225 4.41 0.65 19.10
C GLN A 225 3.68 -0.10 20.22
N ILE A 226 4.39 -0.47 21.29
CA ILE A 226 3.81 -1.13 22.46
C ILE A 226 2.80 -0.20 23.15
N LEU A 227 3.13 1.07 23.34
CA LEU A 227 2.23 2.05 23.95
C LEU A 227 0.94 2.23 23.12
N VAL A 228 1.07 2.44 21.81
CA VAL A 228 -0.08 2.57 20.90
C VAL A 228 -0.94 1.31 20.93
N LEU A 229 -0.32 0.13 20.95
CA LEU A 229 -1.05 -1.13 21.03
C LEU A 229 -1.77 -1.29 22.38
N ALA A 230 -1.13 -0.95 23.50
CA ALA A 230 -1.74 -1.00 24.83
C ALA A 230 -2.94 -0.03 24.93
N LEU A 231 -2.77 1.20 24.44
CA LEU A 231 -3.86 2.18 24.35
C LEU A 231 -4.97 1.70 23.42
N ALA A 232 -4.63 1.09 22.29
CA ALA A 232 -5.58 0.53 21.35
C ALA A 232 -6.41 -0.60 21.98
N VAL A 233 -5.78 -1.54 22.67
CA VAL A 233 -6.51 -2.62 23.36
C VAL A 233 -7.46 -2.05 24.41
N THR A 234 -6.99 -1.06 25.19
CA THR A 234 -7.79 -0.42 26.25
C THR A 234 -8.97 0.39 25.68
N ALA A 235 -8.69 1.27 24.72
CA ALA A 235 -9.71 2.11 24.08
C ALA A 235 -10.66 1.30 23.19
N GLY A 236 -10.14 0.28 22.52
CA GLY A 236 -10.91 -0.67 21.72
C GLY A 236 -11.89 -1.45 22.58
N TRP A 237 -11.45 -1.95 23.74
CA TRP A 237 -12.32 -2.61 24.71
C TRP A 237 -13.43 -1.69 25.21
N ALA A 238 -13.08 -0.46 25.62
CA ALA A 238 -14.06 0.53 26.08
C ALA A 238 -15.04 0.95 24.97
N GLY A 239 -14.55 1.13 23.74
CA GLY A 239 -15.36 1.47 22.57
C GLY A 239 -16.34 0.37 22.20
N ILE A 240 -15.87 -0.89 22.23
CA ILE A 240 -16.70 -2.08 22.04
C ILE A 240 -17.86 -2.11 23.05
N GLN A 241 -17.65 -1.76 24.32
CA GLN A 241 -18.73 -1.74 25.32
C GLN A 241 -19.79 -0.65 25.08
N ARG A 242 -19.45 0.46 24.42
CA ARG A 242 -20.35 1.60 24.19
C ARG A 242 -21.13 1.55 22.89
N LEU A 243 -20.81 0.64 21.98
CA LEU A 243 -21.56 0.53 20.72
C LEU A 243 -22.99 0.02 21.04
N PRO A 244 -24.05 0.76 20.66
CA PRO A 244 -25.44 0.53 21.11
C PRO A 244 -26.07 -0.80 20.66
N ARG A 245 -25.30 -1.66 19.98
CA ARG A 245 -25.73 -2.97 19.47
C ARG A 245 -24.99 -4.15 20.11
N MET A 246 -24.17 -3.91 21.14
CA MET A 246 -23.45 -4.94 21.87
C MET A 246 -24.27 -5.55 23.02
N GLN A 247 -25.24 -4.80 23.57
CA GLN A 247 -26.26 -5.36 24.46
C GLN A 247 -27.17 -6.39 23.74
N GLN A 248 -27.18 -6.40 22.41
CA GLN A 248 -27.85 -7.41 21.59
C GLN A 248 -26.94 -8.59 21.20
N LEU A 249 -25.66 -8.63 21.61
CA LEU A 249 -24.81 -9.77 21.30
C LEU A 249 -25.23 -11.07 22.02
N GLU A 250 -25.91 -10.99 23.16
CA GLU A 250 -26.55 -12.19 23.76
C GLU A 250 -27.69 -12.74 22.87
N GLN A 251 -28.26 -11.90 22.00
CA GLN A 251 -29.21 -12.31 20.96
C GLN A 251 -28.51 -12.64 19.61
N THR A 252 -27.17 -12.67 19.52
CA THR A 252 -26.41 -13.00 18.28
C THR A 252 -26.78 -14.36 17.70
N LYS A 253 -27.23 -15.30 18.53
CA LYS A 253 -27.75 -16.59 18.06
C LYS A 253 -29.01 -16.46 17.19
N LYS A 254 -29.73 -15.34 17.26
CA LYS A 254 -30.95 -15.03 16.50
C LYS A 254 -30.76 -13.96 15.40
N ASP A 255 -29.56 -13.40 15.22
CA ASP A 255 -29.32 -12.45 14.12
C ASP A 255 -29.13 -13.22 12.81
N GLU A 256 -30.18 -13.23 11.98
CA GLU A 256 -30.20 -13.86 10.65
C GLU A 256 -29.01 -13.44 9.77
N GLY A 257 -28.51 -12.20 9.94
CA GLY A 257 -27.37 -11.69 9.20
C GLY A 257 -26.07 -12.41 9.53
N ILE A 258 -25.86 -12.73 10.82
CA ILE A 258 -24.67 -13.43 11.32
C ILE A 258 -24.78 -14.92 11.04
N GLN A 259 -25.93 -15.53 11.32
CA GLN A 259 -26.17 -16.95 11.04
C GLN A 259 -25.98 -17.28 9.55
N GLY A 260 -26.49 -16.44 8.64
CA GLY A 260 -26.27 -16.64 7.21
C GLY A 260 -24.80 -16.54 6.80
N ARG A 261 -23.98 -15.70 7.46
CA ARG A 261 -22.53 -15.63 7.18
C ARG A 261 -21.81 -16.88 7.69
N LEU A 262 -22.13 -17.33 8.90
CA LEU A 262 -21.55 -18.54 9.48
C LEU A 262 -21.91 -19.78 8.64
N ALA A 263 -23.16 -19.88 8.16
CA ALA A 263 -23.57 -20.93 7.23
C ALA A 263 -22.75 -20.90 5.93
N ALA A 264 -22.58 -19.72 5.32
CA ALA A 264 -21.73 -19.55 4.13
C ALA A 264 -20.27 -19.96 4.39
N TRP A 265 -19.72 -19.63 5.56
CA TRP A 265 -18.35 -19.99 5.92
C TRP A 265 -18.17 -21.49 6.19
N ARG A 266 -19.12 -22.12 6.87
CA ARG A 266 -19.12 -23.58 7.11
C ARG A 266 -19.18 -24.33 5.79
N TRP A 267 -20.14 -23.96 4.96
CA TRP A 267 -20.31 -24.54 3.63
C TRP A 267 -19.05 -24.34 2.77
N GLY A 268 -18.52 -23.12 2.73
CA GLY A 268 -17.31 -22.82 1.96
C GLY A 268 -16.08 -23.61 2.44
N TYR A 269 -15.97 -23.86 3.75
CA TYR A 269 -14.88 -24.64 4.34
C TYR A 269 -15.00 -26.11 3.94
N GLN A 270 -16.20 -26.68 4.05
CA GLN A 270 -16.50 -28.05 3.64
C GLN A 270 -16.17 -28.26 2.17
N VAL A 271 -16.66 -27.37 1.29
CA VAL A 271 -16.42 -27.45 -0.15
C VAL A 271 -14.94 -27.37 -0.49
N MET A 272 -14.18 -26.48 0.16
CA MET A 272 -12.72 -26.38 -0.04
C MET A 272 -11.99 -27.67 0.40
N GLN A 273 -12.46 -28.34 1.45
CA GLN A 273 -11.89 -29.62 1.90
C GLN A 273 -12.19 -30.77 0.92
N GLU A 274 -13.39 -30.78 0.34
CA GLU A 274 -13.82 -31.80 -0.62
C GLU A 274 -13.20 -31.56 -2.02
N GLN A 275 -13.02 -30.30 -2.41
CA GLN A 275 -12.57 -29.90 -3.73
C GLN A 275 -11.28 -29.07 -3.65
N SER A 276 -10.14 -29.76 -3.72
CA SER A 276 -8.82 -29.13 -3.62
C SER A 276 -8.54 -28.05 -4.67
N LYS A 277 -9.23 -28.11 -5.82
CA LYS A 277 -9.16 -27.15 -6.93
C LYS A 277 -10.20 -26.02 -6.84
N GLY A 278 -11.17 -26.14 -5.94
CA GLY A 278 -12.31 -25.24 -5.82
C GLY A 278 -13.42 -25.52 -6.83
N ILE A 279 -14.53 -24.80 -6.66
CA ILE A 279 -15.78 -24.94 -7.47
C ILE A 279 -15.81 -24.08 -8.74
N GLY A 280 -14.77 -23.28 -8.98
CA GLY A 280 -14.69 -22.34 -10.09
C GLY A 280 -15.06 -20.91 -9.71
N LEU A 281 -14.55 -19.97 -10.52
CA LEU A 281 -14.61 -18.53 -10.28
C LEU A 281 -16.01 -17.94 -10.44
N PHE A 282 -16.40 -17.06 -9.51
CA PHE A 282 -17.72 -16.44 -9.39
C PHE A 282 -18.88 -17.44 -9.24
N ARG A 283 -18.60 -18.63 -8.71
CA ARG A 283 -19.62 -19.68 -8.52
C ARG A 283 -20.20 -19.71 -7.11
N PHE A 284 -19.52 -19.14 -6.10
CA PHE A 284 -19.87 -19.27 -4.69
C PHE A 284 -21.35 -19.08 -4.42
N GLY A 285 -21.91 -17.92 -4.80
CA GLY A 285 -23.30 -17.58 -4.50
C GLY A 285 -24.30 -18.55 -5.14
N SER A 286 -24.10 -18.89 -6.41
CA SER A 286 -24.97 -19.80 -7.16
C SER A 286 -24.93 -21.24 -6.64
N THR A 287 -23.75 -21.72 -6.24
CA THR A 287 -23.58 -23.08 -5.70
C THR A 287 -24.04 -23.16 -4.25
N PHE A 288 -23.86 -22.08 -3.47
CA PHE A 288 -24.37 -21.98 -2.12
C PHE A 288 -25.90 -22.02 -2.13
N GLU A 289 -26.54 -21.24 -3.02
CA GLU A 289 -27.99 -21.22 -3.19
C GLU A 289 -28.55 -22.58 -3.56
N LYS A 290 -27.93 -23.27 -4.51
CA LYS A 290 -28.31 -24.65 -4.88
C LYS A 290 -28.21 -25.62 -3.70
N ALA A 291 -27.21 -25.45 -2.83
CA ALA A 291 -26.99 -26.35 -1.71
C ALA A 291 -27.86 -26.03 -0.48
N ASN A 292 -28.23 -24.76 -0.26
CA ASN A 292 -28.88 -24.30 0.98
C ASN A 292 -30.31 -23.78 0.77
N GLY A 293 -30.77 -23.64 -0.48
CA GLY A 293 -32.11 -23.15 -0.81
C GLY A 293 -32.30 -21.63 -0.71
N TYR A 294 -31.24 -20.86 -0.47
CA TYR A 294 -31.26 -19.39 -0.45
C TYR A 294 -29.92 -18.78 -0.85
N PHE A 295 -29.95 -17.60 -1.45
CA PHE A 295 -28.73 -16.90 -1.87
C PHE A 295 -27.98 -16.26 -0.70
N LYS A 296 -26.66 -16.49 -0.62
CA LYS A 296 -25.77 -15.77 0.27
C LYS A 296 -24.37 -15.61 -0.33
N GLY A 297 -23.81 -14.42 -0.20
CA GLY A 297 -22.41 -14.18 -0.56
C GLY A 297 -21.43 -14.72 0.50
N PRO A 298 -20.14 -14.87 0.15
CA PRO A 298 -19.14 -15.42 1.06
C PRO A 298 -18.83 -14.50 2.24
N HIS A 299 -19.03 -13.17 2.08
CA HIS A 299 -18.75 -12.15 3.10
C HIS A 299 -17.33 -12.24 3.71
N SER A 300 -16.38 -12.84 3.00
CA SER A 300 -14.96 -12.91 3.32
C SER A 300 -14.21 -13.29 2.05
N SER A 301 -13.16 -12.55 1.72
CA SER A 301 -12.31 -12.80 0.55
C SER A 301 -11.51 -14.09 0.73
N TYR A 302 -11.14 -14.44 1.97
CA TYR A 302 -10.44 -15.69 2.25
C TYR A 302 -11.35 -16.90 2.02
N VAL A 303 -12.61 -16.80 2.44
CA VAL A 303 -13.63 -17.83 2.21
C VAL A 303 -13.95 -17.92 0.72
N GLU A 304 -14.21 -16.79 0.08
CA GLU A 304 -14.47 -16.70 -1.37
C GLU A 304 -13.36 -17.37 -2.19
N VAL A 305 -12.11 -16.95 -2.01
CA VAL A 305 -10.98 -17.48 -2.78
C VAL A 305 -10.70 -18.94 -2.43
N GLY A 306 -10.78 -19.31 -1.15
CA GLY A 306 -10.57 -20.70 -0.70
C GLY A 306 -11.60 -21.67 -1.24
N THR A 307 -12.86 -21.27 -1.30
CA THR A 307 -13.94 -22.11 -1.85
C THR A 307 -13.89 -22.16 -3.37
N GLU A 308 -13.70 -21.02 -4.06
CA GLU A 308 -13.77 -20.97 -5.53
C GLU A 308 -12.52 -21.48 -6.23
N GLN A 309 -11.33 -21.32 -5.62
CA GLN A 309 -10.04 -21.69 -6.22
C GLN A 309 -9.29 -22.77 -5.43
N GLY A 310 -9.90 -23.29 -4.37
CA GLY A 310 -9.33 -24.30 -3.50
C GLY A 310 -8.17 -23.79 -2.66
N ILE A 311 -7.52 -24.72 -1.96
CA ILE A 311 -6.41 -24.42 -1.04
C ILE A 311 -5.21 -23.78 -1.75
N ASN A 312 -4.96 -24.17 -3.01
CA ASN A 312 -3.85 -23.67 -3.81
C ASN A 312 -4.10 -22.23 -4.30
N GLY A 313 -5.34 -21.92 -4.70
CA GLY A 313 -5.73 -20.55 -5.03
C GLY A 313 -5.64 -19.62 -3.83
N LEU A 314 -6.07 -20.08 -2.66
CA LEU A 314 -5.92 -19.34 -1.41
C LEU A 314 -4.45 -19.14 -1.04
N PHE A 315 -3.60 -20.16 -1.22
CA PHE A 315 -2.16 -20.04 -1.01
C PHE A 315 -1.55 -18.94 -1.88
N LEU A 316 -1.85 -18.92 -3.18
CA LEU A 316 -1.32 -17.90 -4.11
C LEU A 316 -1.83 -16.49 -3.78
N PHE A 317 -3.11 -16.37 -3.41
CA PHE A 317 -3.69 -15.11 -2.96
C PHE A 317 -2.99 -14.58 -1.70
N LEU A 318 -2.74 -15.44 -0.71
CA LEU A 318 -2.00 -15.10 0.50
C LEU A 318 -0.53 -14.79 0.20
N ALA A 319 0.09 -15.46 -0.77
CA ALA A 319 1.46 -15.18 -1.20
C ALA A 319 1.59 -13.75 -1.73
N VAL A 320 0.64 -13.31 -2.56
CA VAL A 320 0.61 -11.93 -3.10
C VAL A 320 0.46 -10.91 -1.96
N LEU A 321 -0.44 -11.16 -1.01
CA LEU A 321 -0.65 -10.28 0.14
C LEU A 321 0.57 -10.21 1.06
N TYR A 322 1.16 -11.36 1.36
CA TYR A 322 2.40 -11.46 2.13
C TYR A 322 3.53 -10.69 1.43
N CYS A 323 3.66 -10.83 0.10
CA CYS A 323 4.66 -10.10 -0.67
C CYS A 323 4.49 -8.59 -0.51
N CYS A 324 3.25 -8.09 -0.54
CA CYS A 324 2.94 -6.68 -0.31
C CYS A 324 3.35 -6.22 1.09
N VAL A 325 3.02 -7.00 2.13
CA VAL A 325 3.42 -6.71 3.52
C VAL A 325 4.93 -6.67 3.64
N ARG A 326 5.62 -7.72 3.15
CA ARG A 326 7.09 -7.80 3.21
C ARG A 326 7.74 -6.61 2.52
N THR A 327 7.31 -6.25 1.31
CA THR A 327 7.82 -5.06 0.60
C THR A 327 7.72 -3.80 1.45
N LEU A 328 6.56 -3.52 2.04
CA LEU A 328 6.35 -2.28 2.78
C LEU A 328 7.07 -2.25 4.14
N VAL A 329 7.20 -3.42 4.79
CA VAL A 329 7.92 -3.56 6.07
C VAL A 329 9.43 -3.49 5.88
N THR A 330 9.98 -4.11 4.83
CA THR A 330 11.45 -4.16 4.61
C THR A 330 11.97 -3.03 3.74
N ALA A 331 11.10 -2.22 3.13
CA ALA A 331 11.51 -1.04 2.39
C ALA A 331 12.20 -0.02 3.30
N ARG A 332 13.44 0.30 2.93
CA ARG A 332 14.23 1.38 3.53
C ARG A 332 14.19 2.56 2.58
N VAL A 333 13.55 3.63 3.02
CA VAL A 333 13.41 4.89 2.30
C VAL A 333 14.01 6.00 3.15
N GLN A 334 14.80 6.86 2.52
CA GLN A 334 15.44 8.01 3.18
C GLN A 334 14.61 9.28 2.99
N ASP A 335 13.93 9.40 1.84
CA ASP A 335 13.09 10.54 1.49
C ASP A 335 11.73 10.51 2.20
N GLU A 336 11.30 11.68 2.67
CA GLU A 336 10.06 11.84 3.43
C GLU A 336 8.79 11.58 2.61
N GLU A 337 8.74 11.96 1.33
CA GLU A 337 7.56 11.67 0.50
C GLU A 337 7.50 10.17 0.16
N MET A 338 8.65 9.52 -0.10
CA MET A 338 8.69 8.05 -0.29
C MET A 338 8.22 7.33 0.98
N GLU A 339 8.60 7.82 2.15
CA GLU A 339 8.07 7.35 3.44
C GLU A 339 6.56 7.60 3.57
N ARG A 340 6.05 8.74 3.08
CA ARG A 340 4.61 9.01 3.00
C ARG A 340 3.88 8.01 2.12
N LEU A 341 4.39 7.75 0.92
CA LEU A 341 3.81 6.78 -0.02
C LEU A 341 3.80 5.37 0.60
N ARG A 342 4.92 4.98 1.24
CA ARG A 342 5.03 3.69 1.95
C ARG A 342 3.96 3.55 3.04
N ARG A 343 3.73 4.61 3.83
CA ARG A 343 2.73 4.66 4.90
C ARG A 343 1.30 4.58 4.37
N ILE A 344 0.99 5.32 3.30
CA ILE A 344 -0.32 5.28 2.64
C ILE A 344 -0.60 3.86 2.11
N LEU A 345 0.35 3.26 1.41
CA LEU A 345 0.20 1.89 0.90
C LEU A 345 0.06 0.88 2.04
N MET A 346 0.77 1.07 3.16
CA MET A 346 0.67 0.18 4.32
C MET A 346 -0.72 0.24 4.96
N VAL A 347 -1.27 1.43 5.20
CA VAL A 347 -2.62 1.54 5.77
C VAL A 347 -3.71 1.04 4.84
N MET A 348 -3.59 1.27 3.53
CA MET A 348 -4.51 0.69 2.53
C MET A 348 -4.43 -0.84 2.53
N LEU A 349 -3.22 -1.41 2.62
CA LEU A 349 -3.03 -2.86 2.71
C LEU A 349 -3.64 -3.43 3.99
N VAL A 350 -3.43 -2.79 5.13
CA VAL A 350 -4.02 -3.24 6.40
C VAL A 350 -5.54 -3.12 6.39
N CYS A 351 -6.09 -2.03 5.88
CA CYS A 351 -7.52 -1.90 5.63
C CYS A 351 -8.03 -3.05 4.76
N TYR A 352 -7.35 -3.39 3.67
CA TYR A 352 -7.72 -4.50 2.79
C TYR A 352 -7.65 -5.86 3.50
N LEU A 353 -6.58 -6.15 4.24
CA LEU A 353 -6.40 -7.41 4.98
C LEU A 353 -7.48 -7.62 6.05
N LEU A 354 -7.78 -6.58 6.83
CA LEU A 354 -8.82 -6.65 7.86
C LEU A 354 -10.22 -6.72 7.24
N SER A 355 -10.46 -5.94 6.18
CA SER A 355 -11.73 -5.96 5.45
C SER A 355 -11.96 -7.30 4.78
N SER A 356 -10.91 -7.99 4.32
CA SER A 356 -11.00 -9.29 3.64
C SER A 356 -11.61 -10.39 4.52
N TRP A 357 -11.62 -10.23 5.85
CA TRP A 357 -12.37 -11.14 6.74
C TRP A 357 -13.86 -10.84 6.79
N MET A 358 -14.29 -9.62 6.45
CA MET A 358 -15.67 -9.13 6.63
C MET A 358 -16.42 -8.92 5.30
N ILE A 359 -15.69 -8.90 4.18
CA ILE A 359 -16.25 -8.74 2.84
C ILE A 359 -15.53 -9.62 1.80
N GLY A 360 -16.31 -10.16 0.86
CA GLY A 360 -15.81 -10.95 -0.27
C GLY A 360 -15.45 -10.05 -1.45
N TRP A 361 -14.18 -9.66 -1.51
CA TRP A 361 -13.57 -8.75 -2.48
C TRP A 361 -12.32 -9.36 -3.14
N GLY A 362 -12.14 -10.69 -3.05
CA GLY A 362 -10.94 -11.37 -3.55
C GLY A 362 -10.69 -11.14 -5.04
N TYR A 363 -11.77 -10.91 -5.80
CA TYR A 363 -11.75 -10.68 -7.24
C TYR A 363 -12.20 -9.27 -7.62
N ARG A 364 -11.98 -8.26 -6.77
CA ARG A 364 -12.27 -6.87 -7.15
C ARG A 364 -11.02 -6.17 -7.68
N THR A 365 -11.21 -5.31 -8.68
CA THR A 365 -10.15 -4.48 -9.26
C THR A 365 -9.34 -3.71 -8.22
N THR A 366 -9.95 -3.30 -7.10
CA THR A 366 -9.27 -2.68 -5.95
C THR A 366 -8.07 -3.49 -5.45
N PHE A 367 -8.18 -4.82 -5.37
CA PHE A 367 -7.08 -5.72 -5.00
C PHE A 367 -5.92 -5.58 -5.99
N TYR A 368 -6.20 -5.73 -7.29
CA TYR A 368 -5.21 -5.65 -8.35
C TYR A 368 -4.53 -4.28 -8.43
N LEU A 369 -5.28 -3.20 -8.25
CA LEU A 369 -4.74 -1.83 -8.21
C LEU A 369 -3.85 -1.59 -7.00
N LEU A 370 -4.24 -2.09 -5.82
CA LEU A 370 -3.44 -1.98 -4.61
C LEU A 370 -2.12 -2.74 -4.74
N VAL A 371 -2.18 -4.00 -5.19
CA VAL A 371 -0.98 -4.82 -5.46
C VAL A 371 -0.11 -4.14 -6.53
N ALA A 372 -0.72 -3.54 -7.56
CA ALA A 372 0.02 -2.81 -8.59
C ALA A 372 0.75 -1.58 -8.03
N CYS A 373 0.12 -0.80 -7.15
CA CYS A 373 0.76 0.36 -6.52
C CYS A 373 1.94 -0.08 -5.62
N ILE A 374 1.81 -1.19 -4.89
CA ILE A 374 2.87 -1.71 -4.03
C ILE A 374 4.00 -2.31 -4.85
N ALA A 375 3.70 -3.02 -5.94
CA ALA A 375 4.71 -3.52 -6.88
C ALA A 375 5.46 -2.36 -7.57
N ALA A 376 4.76 -1.30 -7.97
CA ALA A 376 5.37 -0.08 -8.49
C ALA A 376 6.28 0.58 -7.46
N PHE A 377 5.81 0.73 -6.21
CA PHE A 377 6.61 1.23 -5.10
C PHE A 377 7.88 0.38 -4.87
N HIS A 378 7.77 -0.95 -4.90
CA HIS A 378 8.93 -1.85 -4.80
C HIS A 378 9.98 -1.55 -5.88
N ARG A 379 9.55 -1.36 -7.14
CA ARG A 379 10.44 -1.02 -8.25
C ARG A 379 11.15 0.32 -8.03
N LEU A 380 10.46 1.32 -7.48
CA LEU A 380 11.06 2.62 -7.16
C LEU A 380 12.14 2.49 -6.09
N VAL A 381 11.85 1.77 -4.99
CA VAL A 381 12.82 1.56 -3.90
C VAL A 381 14.04 0.78 -4.39
N MET A 382 13.85 -0.24 -5.23
CA MET A 382 14.97 -0.96 -5.84
C MET A 382 15.83 -0.04 -6.72
N GLN A 383 15.20 0.82 -7.53
CA GLN A 383 15.91 1.75 -8.39
C GLN A 383 16.74 2.76 -7.60
N GLU A 384 16.17 3.36 -6.54
CA GLU A 384 16.88 4.29 -5.66
C GLU A 384 18.08 3.60 -4.99
N GLN A 385 17.90 2.39 -4.45
CA GLN A 385 18.97 1.62 -3.82
C GLN A 385 20.07 1.22 -4.81
N GLU A 386 19.71 0.84 -6.04
CA GLU A 386 20.68 0.55 -7.11
C GLU A 386 21.47 1.81 -7.52
N GLN A 387 20.83 2.98 -7.57
CA GLN A 387 21.48 4.27 -7.86
C GLN A 387 22.43 4.68 -6.73
N THR A 388 22.02 4.58 -5.47
CA THR A 388 22.89 4.88 -4.32
C THR A 388 24.09 3.93 -4.29
N ALA A 389 23.89 2.64 -4.53
CA ALA A 389 24.99 1.67 -4.54
C ALA A 389 26.01 1.96 -5.66
N ARG A 390 25.55 2.41 -6.84
CA ARG A 390 26.45 2.82 -7.93
C ARG A 390 27.24 4.08 -7.59
N ALA A 391 26.58 5.09 -7.04
CA ALA A 391 27.24 6.33 -6.63
C ALA A 391 28.32 6.09 -5.58
N VAL A 392 28.08 5.18 -4.61
CA VAL A 392 29.08 4.78 -3.61
C VAL A 392 30.27 4.08 -4.28
N ALA A 393 30.02 3.12 -5.18
CA ALA A 393 31.09 2.42 -5.90
C ALA A 393 31.91 3.35 -6.81
N GLU A 394 31.27 4.33 -7.46
CA GLU A 394 31.95 5.37 -8.25
C GLU A 394 32.81 6.29 -7.36
N SER A 395 32.35 6.63 -6.15
CA SER A 395 33.15 7.41 -5.21
C SER A 395 34.34 6.65 -4.62
N GLU A 396 34.18 5.35 -4.34
CA GLU A 396 35.26 4.48 -3.85
C GLU A 396 36.34 4.28 -4.93
N THR A 397 35.94 4.10 -6.19
CA THR A 397 36.88 3.99 -7.31
C THR A 397 37.58 5.31 -7.63
N ALA A 398 36.88 6.44 -7.54
CA ALA A 398 37.51 7.76 -7.68
C ALA A 398 38.50 8.05 -6.54
N GLY A 399 38.14 7.73 -5.29
CA GLY A 399 39.03 7.87 -4.12
C GLY A 399 40.29 7.02 -4.25
N ALA A 400 40.16 5.75 -4.66
CA ALA A 400 41.30 4.85 -4.89
C ALA A 400 42.22 5.35 -6.01
N GLN A 401 41.68 6.01 -7.05
CA GLN A 401 42.49 6.61 -8.11
C GLN A 401 43.28 7.85 -7.64
N VAL A 402 42.70 8.67 -6.76
CA VAL A 402 43.38 9.83 -6.15
C VAL A 402 44.50 9.37 -5.20
N GLU A 403 44.26 8.34 -4.41
CA GLU A 403 45.27 7.76 -3.51
C GLU A 403 46.43 7.11 -4.29
N GLN A 404 46.15 6.44 -5.42
CA GLN A 404 47.20 5.94 -6.32
C GLN A 404 47.99 7.04 -7.04
N THR A 405 47.39 8.19 -7.34
CA THR A 405 48.14 9.32 -7.93
C THR A 405 48.98 10.06 -6.90
N ALA A 406 48.59 10.09 -5.62
CA ALA A 406 49.38 10.66 -4.54
C ALA A 406 50.63 9.84 -4.17
N VAL A 407 50.63 8.52 -4.45
CA VAL A 407 51.78 7.62 -4.18
C VAL A 407 52.84 7.66 -5.30
N ILE A 408 52.54 8.23 -6.47
CA ILE A 408 53.58 8.57 -7.46
C ILE A 408 54.30 9.81 -6.91
N GLY A 409 55.33 9.55 -6.11
CA GLY A 409 56.06 10.52 -5.32
C GLY A 409 56.28 11.83 -6.06
N GLN A 410 55.76 12.91 -5.48
CA GLN A 410 56.26 14.22 -5.85
C GLN A 410 57.79 14.20 -5.66
N PRO A 411 58.58 14.60 -6.66
CA PRO A 411 60.01 14.71 -6.49
C PRO A 411 60.26 15.64 -5.30
N VAL A 412 60.92 15.11 -4.27
CA VAL A 412 61.33 15.88 -3.10
C VAL A 412 62.08 17.10 -3.63
N PRO A 413 61.58 18.34 -3.41
CA PRO A 413 62.33 19.52 -3.81
C PRO A 413 63.65 19.51 -3.05
N GLU A 414 64.76 19.60 -3.79
CA GLU A 414 66.10 19.70 -3.20
C GLU A 414 66.10 20.82 -2.14
N PRO A 415 66.69 20.57 -0.96
CA PRO A 415 66.72 21.56 0.10
C PRO A 415 67.47 22.80 -0.39
N ALA A 416 66.77 23.93 -0.45
CA ALA A 416 67.37 25.22 -0.70
C ALA A 416 68.43 25.50 0.38
N LEU A 417 69.68 25.64 -0.04
CA LEU A 417 70.81 26.01 0.80
C LEU A 417 70.48 27.32 1.55
N ALA A 418 70.59 27.26 2.89
CA ALA A 418 70.38 28.40 3.77
C ALA A 418 71.39 29.52 3.46
N PRO A 419 70.94 30.78 3.28
CA PRO A 419 71.85 31.91 3.24
C PRO A 419 72.42 32.20 4.65
N LEU A 420 73.74 32.43 4.68
CA LEU A 420 74.53 32.82 5.85
C LEU A 420 73.99 34.10 6.53
N PRO A 421 74.13 34.23 7.87
CA PRO A 421 73.69 35.41 8.59
C PRO A 421 74.69 36.56 8.39
N LEU A 422 74.22 37.66 7.82
CA LEU A 422 74.98 38.91 7.70
C LEU A 422 74.53 39.91 8.76
N ALA A 423 75.54 40.52 9.37
CA ALA A 423 75.51 41.26 10.60
C ALA A 423 74.69 42.57 10.55
N TRP A 424 74.06 42.86 11.70
CA TRP A 424 73.91 44.15 12.37
C TRP A 424 74.08 45.42 11.52
N GLN A 425 72.96 46.10 11.25
CA GLN A 425 72.95 47.56 11.11
C GLN A 425 71.87 48.16 12.00
N THR A 426 72.36 48.96 12.94
CA THR A 426 71.64 49.91 13.78
C THR A 426 71.12 51.07 12.94
N SER A 427 69.86 51.46 13.15
CA SER A 427 69.47 52.87 13.05
C SER A 427 68.22 53.14 13.90
N GLN A 428 68.24 54.35 14.47
CA GLN A 428 67.42 54.84 15.55
C GLN A 428 66.11 55.47 15.05
N GLY A 429 65.09 55.43 15.91
CA GLY A 429 64.16 56.55 16.17
C GLY A 429 63.05 56.79 15.14
N VAL A 430 61.79 56.75 15.57
CA VAL A 430 61.06 57.90 16.15
C VAL A 430 59.65 57.44 16.57
N SER A 431 59.19 58.12 17.61
CA SER A 431 57.99 58.00 18.44
C SER A 431 56.62 58.06 17.75
N GLY A 432 55.63 57.42 18.39
CA GLY A 432 54.22 57.83 18.33
C GLY A 432 53.27 56.77 18.91
N GLY A 433 52.71 57.04 20.10
CA GLY A 433 51.69 56.19 20.75
C GLY A 433 50.37 56.11 19.95
N ALA A 434 49.33 55.40 20.37
CA ALA A 434 48.99 54.93 21.70
C ALA A 434 47.73 54.03 21.63
N TRP A 435 47.57 53.21 22.68
CA TRP A 435 46.36 52.52 23.17
C TRP A 435 45.82 51.25 22.48
N ALA A 436 45.97 50.19 23.27
CA ALA A 436 45.42 48.85 23.21
C ALA A 436 43.89 48.75 23.12
N MET A 437 43.42 47.70 22.48
CA MET A 437 42.50 46.75 23.13
C MET A 437 42.81 45.32 22.67
N ALA A 438 42.99 44.45 23.66
CA ALA A 438 43.28 43.04 23.53
C ALA A 438 41.98 42.25 23.37
N SER A 439 41.95 41.31 22.42
CA SER A 439 41.07 40.16 22.46
C SER A 439 41.89 38.91 22.11
N THR A 440 42.08 38.11 23.14
CA THR A 440 42.45 36.70 23.23
C THR A 440 42.59 35.93 21.91
N GLY A 441 43.80 35.40 21.68
CA GLY A 441 44.12 34.46 20.63
C GLY A 441 43.48 33.09 20.87
N GLU A 442 42.94 32.56 19.79
CA GLU A 442 42.52 31.18 19.63
C GLU A 442 43.74 30.43 19.04
N GLU A 443 44.30 29.48 19.79
CA GLU A 443 45.42 28.66 19.36
C GLU A 443 44.96 27.71 18.24
N ASP A 444 45.46 27.93 17.02
CA ASP A 444 45.35 27.01 15.89
C ASP A 444 46.11 25.70 16.19
N LEU A 445 45.37 24.69 16.65
CA LEU A 445 45.83 23.31 16.69
C LEU A 445 45.90 22.75 15.25
N PRO A 446 46.97 22.03 14.87
CA PRO A 446 47.06 21.40 13.57
C PRO A 446 45.96 20.33 13.42
N PRO A 447 45.38 20.17 12.21
CA PRO A 447 44.32 19.20 11.99
C PRO A 447 44.86 17.79 12.24
N ALA A 448 44.21 17.07 13.14
CA ALA A 448 44.49 15.67 13.40
C ALA A 448 44.30 14.87 12.11
N THR A 449 45.37 14.31 11.58
CA THR A 449 45.35 13.28 10.54
C THR A 449 44.83 11.99 11.16
N SER A 450 43.51 11.83 11.18
CA SER A 450 42.88 10.54 11.47
C SER A 450 42.98 9.67 10.22
N ASP A 451 44.07 8.92 10.10
CA ASP A 451 44.10 7.67 9.33
C ASP A 451 43.16 6.64 10.01
N GLU A 452 41.86 6.92 9.97
CA GLU A 452 40.84 5.89 10.17
C GLU A 452 40.79 5.09 8.88
N THR A 453 41.64 4.05 8.85
CA THR A 453 41.41 2.86 8.03
C THR A 453 39.97 2.41 8.29
N ALA A 454 39.05 2.82 7.40
CA ALA A 454 37.65 2.45 7.42
C ALA A 454 37.53 0.94 7.20
N ALA A 455 37.72 0.19 8.29
CA ALA A 455 37.46 -1.22 8.35
C ALA A 455 36.00 -1.41 7.97
N THR A 456 35.79 -1.93 6.75
CA THR A 456 34.48 -2.19 6.18
C THR A 456 33.71 -3.08 7.13
N ALA A 457 32.79 -2.47 7.89
CA ALA A 457 32.00 -3.20 8.87
C ALA A 457 31.32 -4.39 8.17
N PRO A 458 31.38 -5.60 8.75
CA PRO A 458 30.83 -6.77 8.11
C PRO A 458 29.36 -6.53 7.78
N PRO A 459 28.89 -6.96 6.59
CA PRO A 459 27.54 -6.66 6.15
C PRO A 459 26.55 -7.15 7.20
N SER A 460 25.84 -6.20 7.83
CA SER A 460 24.89 -6.49 8.90
C SER A 460 23.95 -7.64 8.50
N PHE A 461 23.52 -8.47 9.45
CA PHE A 461 22.56 -9.56 9.22
C PHE A 461 21.34 -9.14 8.36
N TRP A 462 20.93 -7.87 8.49
CA TRP A 462 19.84 -7.25 7.75
C TRP A 462 20.13 -6.95 6.27
N SER A 463 21.39 -6.89 5.85
CA SER A 463 21.78 -6.73 4.44
C SER A 463 21.30 -7.89 3.56
N ARG A 464 21.14 -9.09 4.15
CA ARG A 464 20.58 -10.28 3.49
C ARG A 464 19.10 -10.12 3.12
N PHE A 465 18.40 -9.15 3.71
CA PHE A 465 16.99 -8.83 3.43
C PHE A 465 16.82 -7.60 2.53
N SER A 466 17.89 -7.15 1.87
CA SER A 466 17.81 -6.02 0.93
C SER A 466 16.84 -6.30 -0.22
N LEU A 467 15.95 -5.34 -0.49
CA LEU A 467 14.98 -5.42 -1.58
C LEU A 467 15.66 -5.48 -2.95
N VAL A 468 16.85 -4.90 -3.11
CA VAL A 468 17.65 -4.97 -4.36
C VAL A 468 17.83 -6.41 -4.86
N ARG A 469 18.01 -7.36 -3.94
CA ARG A 469 18.24 -8.77 -4.28
C ARG A 469 16.94 -9.59 -4.33
N TRP A 470 15.83 -9.06 -3.82
CA TRP A 470 14.57 -9.80 -3.72
C TRP A 470 13.69 -9.62 -4.97
N ARG A 471 14.10 -10.31 -6.05
CA ARG A 471 13.38 -10.29 -7.34
C ARG A 471 12.37 -11.44 -7.50
N ARG A 472 12.51 -12.50 -6.71
CA ARG A 472 11.66 -13.70 -6.74
C ARG A 472 11.36 -14.17 -5.32
N PRO A 473 10.18 -14.78 -5.06
CA PRO A 473 9.91 -15.44 -3.80
C PRO A 473 10.93 -16.57 -3.55
N GLY A 474 11.55 -16.58 -2.37
CA GLY A 474 12.47 -17.64 -1.95
C GLY A 474 11.76 -18.73 -1.13
N LEU A 475 12.49 -19.78 -0.72
CA LEU A 475 11.93 -20.85 0.12
C LEU A 475 11.36 -20.33 1.45
N LEU A 476 12.02 -19.34 2.06
CA LEU A 476 11.52 -18.70 3.28
C LEU A 476 10.17 -18.01 3.04
N ASP A 477 9.98 -17.37 1.88
CA ASP A 477 8.71 -16.72 1.52
C ASP A 477 7.58 -17.73 1.40
N LEU A 478 7.86 -18.88 0.77
CA LEU A 478 6.90 -19.96 0.63
C LEU A 478 6.57 -20.58 1.99
N ALA A 479 7.56 -20.76 2.87
CA ALA A 479 7.35 -21.28 4.22
C ALA A 479 6.50 -20.33 5.08
N VAL A 480 6.77 -19.03 5.05
CA VAL A 480 5.97 -18.02 5.76
C VAL A 480 4.55 -17.96 5.19
N THR A 481 4.41 -17.99 3.86
CA THR A 481 3.08 -18.02 3.20
C THR A 481 2.30 -19.27 3.60
N TYR A 482 2.95 -20.43 3.66
CA TYR A 482 2.31 -21.66 4.13
C TYR A 482 1.89 -21.55 5.60
N GLY A 483 2.73 -20.97 6.46
CA GLY A 483 2.34 -20.66 7.85
C GLY A 483 1.11 -19.75 7.92
N LEU A 484 1.05 -18.71 7.09
CA LEU A 484 -0.12 -17.82 6.98
C LEU A 484 -1.37 -18.55 6.48
N LEU A 485 -1.23 -19.45 5.51
CA LEU A 485 -2.32 -20.31 5.05
C LEU A 485 -2.86 -21.16 6.21
N ARG A 486 -1.98 -21.82 6.97
CA ARG A 486 -2.38 -22.62 8.13
C ARG A 486 -3.07 -21.77 9.20
N LEU A 487 -2.61 -20.54 9.43
CA LEU A 487 -3.26 -19.60 10.35
C LEU A 487 -4.66 -19.20 9.87
N VAL A 488 -4.82 -18.84 8.60
CA VAL A 488 -6.12 -18.49 8.01
C VAL A 488 -7.09 -19.67 8.10
N LEU A 489 -6.64 -20.88 7.76
CA LEU A 489 -7.45 -22.10 7.88
C LEU A 489 -7.81 -22.41 9.33
N HIS A 490 -6.91 -22.17 10.28
CA HIS A 490 -7.17 -22.36 11.70
C HIS A 490 -8.23 -21.38 12.21
N VAL A 491 -8.09 -20.08 11.89
CA VAL A 491 -9.08 -19.04 12.25
C VAL A 491 -10.42 -19.35 11.61
N TRP A 492 -10.45 -19.71 10.33
CA TRP A 492 -11.67 -20.08 9.62
C TRP A 492 -12.37 -21.26 10.32
N ASN A 493 -11.65 -22.36 10.57
CA ASN A 493 -12.20 -23.53 11.26
C ASN A 493 -12.63 -23.22 12.71
N TYR A 494 -11.91 -22.35 13.41
CA TYR A 494 -12.28 -21.92 14.76
C TYR A 494 -13.61 -21.15 14.75
N VAL A 495 -13.76 -20.19 13.83
CA VAL A 495 -14.98 -19.40 13.70
C VAL A 495 -16.18 -20.29 13.35
N THR A 496 -16.01 -21.25 12.43
CA THR A 496 -17.11 -22.12 11.99
C THR A 496 -17.55 -23.17 13.01
N ARG A 497 -16.65 -23.57 13.92
CA ARG A 497 -16.95 -24.53 15.01
C ARG A 497 -17.47 -23.86 16.29
N THR A 498 -17.01 -22.65 16.59
CA THR A 498 -17.31 -21.99 17.88
C THR A 498 -18.62 -21.20 17.84
N PHE A 499 -18.88 -20.54 16.71
CA PHE A 499 -20.11 -19.80 16.44
C PHE A 499 -20.92 -20.57 15.42
#